data_AF-A0A536ZYK3-F1
#
_entry.id   AF-A0A536ZYK3-F1
#
_cell.length_a   1.000
_cell.length_b   1.000
_cell.length_c   1.000
_cell.angle_alpha   90.00
_cell.angle_beta   90.00
_cell.angle_gamma   90.00
#
_symmetry.space_group_name_H-M   'P 1'
#
loop_
_entity.id
_entity.type
_entity.pdbx_description
1 polymer ?
#
loop_
_entity_poly.entity_id
_entity_poly.type
_entity_poly.pdbx_seq_one_letter_code
_entity_poly.pdbx_strand_id
1 'polypeptide(L)'
;MQRQQVDEVTVGVEVVARRIVRVLMRSWMAPADTGRGEDERPFFGIYLPAHSANRQGSQRSLIGPDDKFPSGGMVELDTGNGRYLIRFSQTLERQAGWTWALFNAVRKLSA
;
A
#
# COMPACT_ATOMS: atom_id res chain seq x y z
N MET A 1 25.71 29.60 -34.98
CA MET A 1 25.48 28.33 -34.26
C MET A 1 25.03 28.67 -32.84
N GLN A 2 23.74 28.51 -32.54
CA GLN A 2 23.19 28.72 -31.21
C GLN A 2 23.42 27.44 -30.40
N ARG A 3 24.12 27.52 -29.27
CA ARG A 3 24.34 26.39 -28.36
C ARG A 3 22.97 26.00 -27.78
N GLN A 4 22.48 24.80 -28.07
CA GLN A 4 21.35 24.23 -27.35
C GLN A 4 21.77 24.06 -25.89
N GLN A 5 21.20 24.89 -25.02
CA GLN A 5 21.29 24.70 -23.58
C GLN A 5 20.46 23.46 -23.28
N VAL A 6 21.13 22.34 -22.98
CA VAL A 6 20.46 21.11 -22.55
C VAL A 6 20.01 21.38 -21.11
N ASP A 7 18.70 21.34 -20.87
CA ASP A 7 18.16 21.48 -19.52
C ASP A 7 18.72 20.33 -18.64
N GLU A 8 19.59 20.66 -17.70
CA GLU A 8 20.07 19.71 -16.70
C GLU A 8 18.92 19.31 -15.79
N VAL A 9 18.45 18.07 -15.91
CA VAL A 9 17.46 17.49 -15.00
C VAL A 9 18.20 16.92 -13.79
N THR A 10 18.07 17.57 -12.63
CA THR A 10 18.54 17.00 -11.36
C THR A 10 17.53 15.95 -10.88
N VAL A 11 17.93 14.68 -10.89
CA VAL A 11 17.11 13.57 -10.36
C VAL A 11 17.57 13.24 -8.94
N GLY A 12 16.70 13.42 -7.96
CA GLY A 12 16.90 12.91 -6.60
C GLY A 12 16.45 11.46 -6.47
N VAL A 13 17.20 10.65 -5.72
CA VAL A 13 16.80 9.27 -5.38
C VAL A 13 16.52 9.19 -3.88
N GLU A 14 15.37 8.63 -3.50
CA GLU A 14 15.01 8.36 -2.10
C GLU A 14 14.75 6.87 -1.87
N VAL A 15 15.30 6.33 -0.78
CA VAL A 15 15.03 4.95 -0.34
C VAL A 15 13.77 4.95 0.52
N VAL A 16 12.66 4.52 -0.07
CA VAL A 16 11.35 4.55 0.60
C VAL A 16 11.04 3.30 1.43
N ALA A 17 11.74 2.18 1.21
CA ALA A 17 11.51 0.92 1.91
C ALA A 17 12.80 0.09 2.07
N ARG A 18 12.89 -0.68 3.17
CA ARG A 18 14.04 -1.57 3.43
C ARG A 18 14.06 -2.82 2.53
N ARG A 19 12.89 -3.30 2.16
CA ARG A 19 12.67 -4.50 1.33
C ARG A 19 11.28 -4.45 0.73
N ILE A 20 11.04 -5.30 -0.26
CA ILE A 20 9.73 -5.47 -0.90
C ILE A 20 9.16 -6.80 -0.40
N VAL A 21 7.92 -6.79 0.11
CA VAL A 21 7.28 -8.00 0.63
C VAL A 21 5.96 -8.21 -0.10
N ARG A 22 5.80 -9.34 -0.80
CA ARG A 22 4.51 -9.73 -1.38
C ARG A 22 3.57 -10.16 -0.25
N VAL A 23 2.33 -9.69 -0.31
CA VAL A 23 1.29 -9.98 0.69
C VAL A 23 0.01 -10.41 0.00
N LEU A 24 -0.79 -11.24 0.68
CA LEU A 24 -2.14 -11.59 0.27
C LEU A 24 -3.13 -10.74 1.06
N MET A 25 -4.12 -10.17 0.38
CA MET A 25 -5.10 -9.28 0.97
C MET A 25 -6.52 -9.74 0.69
N ARG A 26 -7.42 -9.47 1.63
CA ARG A 26 -8.85 -9.72 1.50
C ARG A 26 -9.62 -8.49 1.97
N SER A 27 -10.60 -8.06 1.21
CA SER A 27 -11.50 -6.99 1.64
C SER A 27 -12.16 -7.40 2.95
N TRP A 28 -12.10 -6.52 3.95
CA TRP A 28 -12.71 -6.78 5.23
C TRP A 28 -14.14 -6.25 5.24
N MET A 29 -15.10 -7.13 5.49
CA MET A 29 -16.48 -6.75 5.78
C MET A 29 -16.74 -6.81 7.28
N ALA A 30 -17.52 -5.86 7.79
CA ALA A 30 -17.97 -5.97 9.17
C ALA A 30 -18.86 -7.21 9.33
N PRO A 31 -18.85 -7.88 10.51
CA PRO A 31 -19.71 -9.04 10.75
C PRO A 31 -21.22 -8.76 10.56
N ALA A 32 -21.66 -7.50 10.59
CA ALA A 32 -23.04 -7.12 10.32
C ALA A 32 -23.40 -7.10 8.82
N ASP A 33 -22.40 -7.09 7.94
CA ASP A 33 -22.55 -6.98 6.48
C ASP A 33 -22.41 -8.34 5.77
N THR A 34 -22.51 -9.45 6.51
CA THR A 34 -22.23 -10.84 6.06
C THR A 34 -23.12 -11.38 4.94
N GLY A 35 -23.93 -10.56 4.28
CA GLY A 35 -24.73 -10.96 3.11
C GLY A 35 -24.34 -10.30 1.79
N ARG A 36 -23.36 -9.37 1.77
CA ARG A 36 -23.11 -8.51 0.59
C ARG A 36 -21.78 -8.72 -0.14
N GLY A 37 -20.86 -9.57 0.32
CA GLY A 37 -19.53 -9.63 -0.32
C GLY A 37 -18.73 -10.92 -0.12
N GLU A 38 -19.39 -12.07 0.01
CA GLU A 38 -18.69 -13.38 0.05
C GLU A 38 -17.90 -13.70 -1.24
N ASP A 39 -18.12 -12.96 -2.34
CA ASP A 39 -17.53 -13.24 -3.64
C ASP A 39 -16.25 -12.47 -3.99
N GLU A 40 -15.78 -11.53 -3.15
CA GLU A 40 -14.56 -10.79 -3.51
C GLU A 40 -13.30 -11.66 -3.32
N ARG A 41 -12.70 -12.04 -4.45
CA ARG A 41 -11.50 -12.87 -4.47
C ARG A 41 -10.33 -12.17 -3.76
N PRO A 42 -9.55 -12.90 -2.96
CA PRO A 42 -8.28 -12.40 -2.43
C PRO A 42 -7.39 -11.86 -3.56
N PHE A 43 -6.62 -10.81 -3.26
CA PHE A 43 -5.73 -10.16 -4.21
C PHE A 43 -4.34 -9.97 -3.62
N PHE A 44 -3.35 -9.81 -4.48
CA PHE A 44 -1.96 -9.60 -4.05
C PHE A 44 -1.63 -8.11 -4.00
N GLY A 45 -0.67 -7.77 -3.14
CA GLY A 45 -0.01 -6.48 -3.18
C GLY A 45 1.42 -6.55 -2.65
N ILE A 46 2.03 -5.38 -2.56
CA ILE A 46 3.41 -5.17 -2.14
C ILE A 46 3.39 -4.34 -0.87
N TYR A 47 3.80 -4.95 0.24
CA TYR A 47 4.06 -4.27 1.49
C TYR A 47 5.46 -3.65 1.48
N LEU A 48 5.50 -2.36 1.74
CA LEU A 48 6.71 -1.56 1.90
C LEU A 48 6.86 -1.20 3.39
N PRO A 49 7.73 -1.92 4.13
CA PRO A 49 8.08 -1.54 5.48
C PRO A 49 8.83 -0.21 5.47
N ALA A 50 8.48 0.67 6.40
CA ALA A 50 9.15 1.94 6.62
C ALA A 50 10.68 1.77 6.67
N HIS A 51 11.39 2.64 5.95
CA HIS A 51 12.85 2.74 6.03
C HIS A 51 13.24 3.87 6.98
N SER A 52 14.18 3.63 7.90
CA SER A 52 14.61 4.63 8.89
C SER A 52 15.29 5.85 8.25
N ALA A 53 15.89 5.70 7.07
CA ALA A 53 16.49 6.81 6.32
C ALA A 53 15.51 7.55 5.39
N ASN A 54 14.23 7.12 5.31
CA ASN A 54 13.20 7.84 4.57
C ASN A 54 12.91 9.15 5.32
N ARG A 55 13.25 10.29 4.70
CA ARG A 55 13.20 11.61 5.35
C ARG A 55 11.79 12.18 5.32
N GLN A 56 10.95 11.76 4.36
CA GLN A 56 9.60 12.30 4.17
C GLN A 56 8.51 11.49 4.87
N GLY A 57 8.79 10.27 5.31
CA GLY A 57 7.83 9.48 6.06
C GLY A 57 8.33 8.07 6.31
N SER A 58 8.80 7.81 7.53
CA SER A 58 9.04 6.45 8.04
C SER A 58 7.72 5.70 8.28
N GLN A 59 6.82 5.73 7.30
CA GLN A 59 5.49 5.15 7.37
C GLN A 59 5.39 3.91 6.47
N ARG A 60 4.58 2.97 6.95
CA ARG A 60 4.31 1.71 6.28
C ARG A 60 3.33 1.98 5.14
N SER A 61 3.59 1.40 3.98
CA SER A 61 2.73 1.58 2.82
C SER A 61 2.51 0.28 2.05
N LEU A 62 1.48 0.28 1.22
CA LEU A 62 1.12 -0.81 0.34
C LEU A 62 0.99 -0.30 -1.09
N ILE A 63 1.37 -1.14 -2.05
CA ILE A 63 1.03 -0.98 -3.45
C ILE A 63 0.13 -2.16 -3.85
N GLY A 64 -0.96 -1.89 -4.55
CA GLY A 64 -1.86 -2.91 -5.07
C GLY A 64 -2.78 -2.37 -6.14
N PRO A 65 -3.79 -3.14 -6.57
CA PRO A 65 -4.72 -2.71 -7.60
C PRO A 65 -5.47 -1.42 -7.20
N ASP A 66 -5.72 -0.56 -8.17
CA ASP A 66 -6.26 0.79 -7.95
C ASP A 66 -7.69 0.83 -7.39
N ASP A 67 -8.48 -0.20 -7.68
CA ASP A 67 -9.84 -0.41 -7.19
C ASP A 67 -9.91 -0.97 -5.76
N LYS A 68 -8.81 -1.50 -5.21
CA LYS A 68 -8.79 -2.18 -3.90
C LYS A 68 -8.38 -1.31 -2.71
N PHE A 69 -8.00 -0.05 -2.96
CA PHE A 69 -7.41 0.84 -1.96
C PHE A 69 -8.32 2.07 -1.69
N PRO A 70 -9.62 1.89 -1.36
CA PRO A 70 -10.47 3.03 -1.02
C PRO A 70 -10.03 3.65 0.32
N SER A 71 -10.05 4.98 0.40
CA SER A 71 -9.73 5.70 1.64
C SER A 71 -10.68 5.26 2.76
N GLY A 72 -10.14 4.97 3.95
CA GLY A 72 -10.91 4.43 5.08
C GLY A 72 -11.31 2.96 4.93
N GLY A 73 -11.05 2.33 3.79
CA GLY A 73 -11.27 0.92 3.54
C GLY A 73 -10.48 0.04 4.51
N MET A 74 -11.11 -1.04 4.96
CA MET A 74 -10.52 -2.04 5.84
C MET A 74 -10.13 -3.26 5.02
N VAL A 75 -8.93 -3.79 5.27
CA VAL A 75 -8.41 -4.96 4.57
C VAL A 75 -7.76 -5.90 5.58
N GLU A 76 -8.02 -7.19 5.43
CA GLU A 76 -7.20 -8.22 6.06
C GLU A 76 -5.92 -8.40 5.24
N LEU A 77 -4.79 -8.16 5.89
CA LEU A 77 -3.44 -8.28 5.36
C LEU A 77 -2.77 -9.54 5.91
N ASP A 78 -2.46 -10.48 5.02
CA ASP A 78 -1.69 -11.67 5.33
C ASP A 78 -0.24 -11.51 4.86
N THR A 79 0.68 -11.59 5.82
CA THR A 79 2.12 -11.45 5.61
C THR A 79 2.85 -12.80 5.52
N GLY A 80 2.12 -13.92 5.62
CA GLY A 80 2.66 -15.28 5.76
C GLY A 80 3.08 -15.65 7.18
N ASN A 81 3.47 -14.67 8.01
CA ASN A 81 3.83 -14.87 9.43
C ASN A 81 2.75 -14.39 10.40
N GLY A 82 1.58 -14.03 9.89
CA GLY A 82 0.49 -13.48 10.66
C GLY A 82 -0.43 -12.61 9.83
N ARG A 83 -1.66 -12.47 10.34
CA ARG A 83 -2.74 -11.74 9.69
C ARG A 83 -3.14 -10.53 10.51
N TYR A 84 -3.34 -9.42 9.84
CA TYR A 84 -3.59 -8.11 10.44
C TYR A 84 -4.79 -7.47 9.77
N LEU A 85 -5.63 -6.82 10.57
CA LEU A 85 -6.62 -5.90 10.03
C LEU A 85 -5.98 -4.53 9.91
N ILE A 86 -6.02 -3.95 8.71
CA ILE A 86 -5.45 -2.64 8.41
C ILE A 86 -6.53 -1.68 7.89
N ARG A 87 -6.26 -0.38 8.03
CA ARG A 87 -7.07 0.70 7.45
C ARG A 87 -6.20 1.59 6.57
N PHE A 88 -6.59 1.83 5.33
CA PHE A 88 -5.93 2.82 4.49
C PHE A 88 -6.20 4.23 5.01
N SER A 89 -5.13 5.02 5.16
CA SER A 89 -5.20 6.38 5.72
C SER A 89 -5.02 7.47 4.69
N GLN A 90 -4.14 7.25 3.70
CA GLN A 90 -3.83 8.25 2.67
C GLN A 90 -3.34 7.57 1.39
N THR A 91 -3.87 7.99 0.25
CA THR A 91 -3.31 7.65 -1.06
C THR A 91 -2.13 8.57 -1.35
N LEU A 92 -0.97 7.99 -1.63
CA LEU A 92 0.23 8.72 -2.06
C LEU A 92 0.23 8.92 -3.57
N GLU A 93 -0.11 7.86 -4.30
CA GLU A 93 -0.17 7.89 -5.76
C GLU A 93 -1.24 6.93 -6.26
N ARG A 94 -1.90 7.31 -7.36
CA ARG A 94 -2.83 6.45 -8.10
C ARG A 94 -2.54 6.59 -9.59
N GLN A 95 -2.29 5.45 -10.22
CA GLN A 95 -2.14 5.31 -11.66
C GLN A 95 -3.11 4.24 -12.17
N ALA A 96 -3.31 4.16 -13.47
CA ALA A 96 -4.11 3.11 -14.06
C ALA A 96 -3.54 1.72 -13.67
N GLY A 97 -4.34 0.92 -12.98
CA GLY A 97 -4.00 -0.44 -12.58
C GLY A 97 -3.20 -0.58 -11.28
N TRP A 98 -2.78 0.53 -10.63
CA TRP A 98 -2.16 0.44 -9.31
C TRP A 98 -2.34 1.71 -8.44
N THR A 99 -2.33 1.51 -7.13
CA THR A 99 -2.38 2.58 -6.13
C THR A 99 -1.35 2.32 -5.05
N TRP A 100 -0.67 3.38 -4.62
CA TRP A 100 0.24 3.40 -3.48
C TRP A 100 -0.42 4.16 -2.33
N ALA A 101 -0.60 3.49 -1.19
CA ALA A 101 -1.26 4.10 -0.03
C ALA A 101 -0.54 3.80 1.29
N LEU A 102 -0.63 4.76 2.21
CA LEU A 102 -0.32 4.60 3.62
C LEU A 102 -1.46 3.86 4.32
N PHE A 103 -1.12 3.10 5.35
CA PHE A 103 -2.09 2.38 6.17
C PHE A 103 -1.69 2.34 7.64
N ASN A 104 -2.69 2.15 8.49
CA ASN A 104 -2.51 1.88 9.92
C ASN A 104 -2.91 0.44 10.24
N ALA A 105 -2.12 -0.24 11.06
CA ALA A 105 -2.50 -1.52 11.65
C ALA A 105 -3.54 -1.27 12.74
N VAL A 106 -4.69 -1.92 12.64
CA VAL A 106 -5.82 -1.75 13.58
C VAL A 106 -5.78 -2.84 14.65
N ARG A 107 -5.63 -4.11 14.24
CA ARG A 107 -5.48 -5.24 15.17
C ARG A 107 -4.80 -6.43 14.51
N LYS A 108 -4.15 -7.28 15.31
CA LYS A 108 -3.70 -8.61 14.86
C LYS A 108 -4.89 -9.58 14.91
N LEU A 109 -5.08 -10.36 13.84
CA LEU A 109 -6.18 -11.32 13.70
C LEU A 109 -5.74 -12.74 14.05
N SER A 110 -4.54 -13.14 13.62
CA SER A 110 -3.93 -14.42 14.01
C SER A 110 -2.40 -14.34 13.96
N ALA A 111 -1.74 -15.21 14.73
CA ALA A 111 -0.31 -15.50 14.58
C ALA A 111 -0.11 -16.53 13.46
#